data_AF-A0A944EAA1-F1
#
_entry.id   AF-A0A944EAA1-F1
#
_cell.length_a   1.000
_cell.length_b   1.000
_cell.length_c   1.000
_cell.angle_alpha   90.00
_cell.angle_beta   90.00
_cell.angle_gamma   90.00
#
_symmetry.space_group_name_H-M   'P 1'
#
loop_
_entity.id
_entity.type
_entity.pdbx_description
1 polymer ?
#
loop_
_entity_poly.entity_id
_entity_poly.type
_entity_poly.pdbx_seq_one_letter_code
_entity_poly.pdbx_strand_id
1 'polypeptide(L)'
;MNPDTPLPPLSPRPLHHLSDARHRVLTSRQLREHGVPGAAAAERCRPGGPWQQLLPGVFLLRTGPATSEERLHAALLYTVPRTQGPPAQAGP
;
A
#
# COMPACT_ATOMS: atom_id res chain seq x y z
N MET A 1 28.72 -36.63 9.58
CA MET A 1 28.70 -36.40 8.11
C MET A 1 27.58 -37.26 7.54
N ASN A 2 26.47 -36.78 6.99
CA ASN A 2 26.13 -35.48 6.38
C ASN A 2 24.66 -35.13 6.68
N PRO A 3 24.28 -33.84 6.82
CA PRO A 3 22.90 -33.42 6.68
C PRO A 3 22.70 -32.79 5.29
N ASP A 4 22.57 -33.60 4.26
CA ASP A 4 22.17 -33.09 2.93
C ASP A 4 20.65 -33.19 2.80
N THR A 5 19.97 -32.27 3.46
CA THR A 5 18.54 -32.03 3.24
C THR A 5 18.43 -31.07 2.05
N PRO A 6 17.91 -31.49 0.89
CA PRO A 6 17.76 -30.59 -0.25
C PRO A 6 16.77 -29.47 0.12
N LEU A 7 17.27 -28.24 0.19
CA LEU A 7 16.44 -27.05 0.36
C LEU A 7 15.48 -26.97 -0.84
N PRO A 8 14.18 -26.70 -0.62
CA PRO A 8 13.24 -26.56 -1.72
C PRO A 8 13.74 -25.47 -2.69
N PRO A 9 13.67 -25.69 -4.02
CA PRO A 9 14.06 -24.68 -4.98
C PRO A 9 13.21 -23.44 -4.71
N LEU A 10 13.86 -22.27 -4.69
CA LEU A 10 13.23 -20.95 -4.59
C LEU A 10 12.28 -20.80 -5.78
N SER A 11 11.09 -21.36 -5.65
CA SER A 11 10.07 -21.33 -6.68
C SER A 11 9.70 -19.85 -6.87
N PRO A 12 9.84 -19.29 -8.07
CA PRO A 12 9.53 -17.89 -8.29
C PRO A 12 8.09 -17.66 -7.88
N ARG A 13 7.90 -16.84 -6.83
CA ARG A 13 6.56 -16.52 -6.35
C ARG A 13 5.76 -15.99 -7.53
N PRO A 14 4.54 -16.50 -7.75
CA PRO A 14 3.76 -16.11 -8.89
C PRO A 14 3.47 -14.60 -8.83
N LEU A 15 3.73 -13.91 -9.94
CA LEU A 15 3.69 -12.44 -10.02
C LEU A 15 2.30 -11.84 -9.78
N HIS A 16 1.23 -12.65 -9.77
CA HIS A 16 -0.11 -12.21 -9.43
C HIS A 16 -0.18 -11.57 -8.03
N HIS A 17 0.70 -11.99 -7.11
CA HIS A 17 0.76 -11.39 -5.77
C HIS A 17 1.20 -9.92 -5.83
N LEU A 18 2.07 -9.56 -6.78
CA LEU A 18 2.46 -8.16 -7.00
C LEU A 18 1.27 -7.35 -7.53
N SER A 19 0.49 -7.90 -8.45
CA SER A 19 -0.70 -7.23 -8.97
C SER A 19 -1.73 -6.99 -7.86
N ASP A 20 -1.99 -7.99 -7.03
CA ASP A 20 -2.88 -7.88 -5.88
C ASP A 20 -2.40 -6.82 -4.86
N ALA A 21 -1.11 -6.80 -4.53
CA ALA A 21 -0.51 -5.77 -3.69
C ALA A 21 -0.67 -4.37 -4.30
N ARG A 22 -0.58 -4.25 -5.64
CA ARG A 22 -0.80 -2.98 -6.37
C ARG A 22 -2.24 -2.50 -6.32
N HIS A 23 -3.21 -3.40 -6.35
CA HIS A 23 -4.62 -3.03 -6.26
C HIS A 23 -5.07 -2.66 -4.84
N ARG A 24 -4.35 -3.14 -3.81
CA ARG A 24 -4.70 -2.93 -2.39
C ARG A 24 -4.09 -1.68 -1.78
N VAL A 25 -3.06 -1.11 -2.37
CA VAL A 25 -2.42 0.11 -1.88
C VAL A 25 -2.91 1.29 -2.72
N LEU A 26 -3.52 2.28 -2.06
CA LEU A 26 -4.04 3.48 -2.70
C LEU A 26 -3.49 4.74 -2.05
N THR A 27 -3.32 5.78 -2.85
CA THR A 27 -2.97 7.11 -2.36
C THR A 27 -4.20 7.84 -1.81
N SER A 28 -3.98 8.84 -0.96
CA SER A 28 -5.03 9.74 -0.46
C SER A 28 -5.83 10.39 -1.59
N ARG A 29 -5.19 10.68 -2.72
CA ARG A 29 -5.85 11.21 -3.92
C ARG A 29 -6.77 10.17 -4.56
N GLN A 30 -6.28 8.95 -4.79
CA GLN A 30 -7.12 7.88 -5.36
C GLN A 30 -8.30 7.59 -4.44
N LEU A 31 -8.10 7.55 -3.13
CA LEU A 31 -9.19 7.42 -2.17
C LEU A 31 -10.24 8.53 -2.35
N ARG A 32 -9.82 9.79 -2.52
CA ARG A 32 -10.73 10.92 -2.77
C ARG A 32 -11.44 10.81 -4.12
N GLU A 33 -10.77 10.35 -5.17
CA GLU A 33 -11.37 10.06 -6.48
C GLU A 33 -12.42 8.94 -6.38
N HIS A 34 -12.22 7.99 -5.47
CA HIS A 34 -13.21 6.97 -5.10
C HIS A 34 -14.26 7.45 -4.08
N GLY A 35 -14.29 8.74 -3.74
CA GLY A 35 -15.28 9.33 -2.81
C GLY A 35 -14.98 9.10 -1.33
N VAL A 36 -13.79 8.64 -0.97
CA VAL A 36 -13.34 8.45 0.42
C VAL A 36 -12.49 9.64 0.86
N PRO A 37 -13.03 10.56 1.68
CA PRO A 37 -12.27 11.71 2.16
C PRO A 37 -11.18 11.27 3.15
N GLY A 38 -10.12 12.08 3.29
CA GLY A 38 -8.98 11.77 4.16
C GLY A 38 -9.36 11.50 5.63
N ALA A 39 -10.39 12.18 6.15
CA ALA A 39 -10.92 11.92 7.48
C ALA A 39 -11.54 10.51 7.60
N ALA A 40 -12.29 10.06 6.59
CA ALA A 40 -12.85 8.70 6.56
C ALA A 40 -11.76 7.63 6.41
N ALA A 41 -10.69 7.93 5.67
CA ALA A 41 -9.52 7.06 5.60
C ALA A 41 -8.81 6.97 6.96
N ALA A 42 -8.61 8.08 7.65
CA ALA A 42 -8.01 8.11 8.99
C ALA A 42 -8.84 7.33 10.01
N GLU A 43 -10.17 7.48 9.99
CA GLU A 43 -11.08 6.70 10.83
C GLU A 43 -11.00 5.19 10.54
N ARG A 44 -10.89 4.81 9.27
CA ARG A 44 -10.70 3.41 8.86
C ARG A 44 -9.32 2.85 9.21
N CYS A 45 -8.33 3.72 9.41
CA CYS A 45 -6.97 3.36 9.81
C CYS A 45 -6.77 3.24 11.32
N ARG A 46 -7.81 3.42 12.13
CA ARG A 46 -7.76 3.22 13.58
C ARG A 46 -7.27 1.80 13.92
N PRO A 47 -6.65 1.59 15.10
CA PRO A 47 -6.20 0.27 15.53
C PRO A 47 -7.38 -0.72 15.55
N GLY A 48 -7.26 -1.83 14.81
CA GLY A 48 -8.33 -2.81 14.59
C GLY A 48 -9.24 -2.51 13.40
N GLY A 49 -9.02 -1.39 12.70
CA GLY A 49 -9.70 -1.04 11.47
C GLY A 49 -9.27 -1.91 10.28
N PRO A 50 -10.10 -1.97 9.23
CA PRO A 50 -9.80 -2.79 8.06
C PRO A 50 -8.68 -2.20 7.20
N TRP A 51 -8.25 -0.95 7.45
CA TRP A 51 -7.23 -0.27 6.66
C TRP A 51 -6.03 0.10 7.52
N GLN A 52 -4.87 0.26 6.90
CA GLN A 52 -3.65 0.68 7.58
C GLN A 52 -2.94 1.77 6.79
N GLN A 53 -2.40 2.77 7.48
CA GLN A 53 -1.52 3.76 6.87
C GLN A 53 -0.08 3.23 6.83
N LEU A 54 0.49 3.08 5.62
CA LEU A 54 1.86 2.59 5.44
C LEU A 54 2.88 3.75 5.40
N LEU A 55 2.50 4.82 4.70
CA LEU A 55 3.31 6.04 4.53
C LEU A 55 2.37 7.26 4.56
N PRO A 56 2.89 8.48 4.74
CA PRO A 56 2.08 9.69 4.68
C PRO A 56 1.34 9.80 3.32
N GLY A 57 0.01 9.70 3.37
CA GLY A 57 -0.84 9.77 2.17
C GLY A 57 -0.92 8.48 1.35
N VAL A 58 -0.40 7.35 1.84
CA VAL A 58 -0.52 6.03 1.20
C VAL A 58 -1.14 5.04 2.18
N PHE A 59 -2.24 4.42 1.76
CA PHE A 59 -3.10 3.58 2.58
C PHE A 59 -3.22 2.19 1.98
N LEU A 60 -3.32 1.20 2.87
CA LEU A 60 -3.50 -0.21 2.54
C LEU A 60 -4.93 -0.62 2.92
N LEU A 61 -5.68 -1.12 1.93
CA LEU A 61 -7.10 -1.47 2.06
C LEU A 61 -7.27 -2.96 2.42
N ARG A 62 -6.56 -3.44 3.44
CA ARG A 62 -6.72 -4.81 3.95
C ARG A 62 -6.52 -4.89 5.46
N THR A 63 -7.21 -5.84 6.08
CA THR A 63 -7.03 -6.19 7.49
C THR A 63 -5.78 -7.04 7.66
N GLY A 64 -4.94 -6.71 8.66
CA GLY A 64 -3.79 -7.50 9.06
C GLY A 64 -2.43 -6.86 8.75
N PRO A 65 -1.33 -7.51 9.15
CA PRO A 65 0.01 -6.95 9.01
C PRO A 65 0.37 -6.76 7.54
N ALA A 66 0.83 -5.55 7.19
CA ALA A 66 1.33 -5.26 5.86
C ALA A 66 2.46 -6.20 5.46
N THR A 67 2.37 -6.74 4.25
CA THR A 67 3.42 -7.57 3.67
C THR A 67 4.57 -6.71 3.15
N SER A 68 5.74 -7.32 2.93
CA SER A 68 6.89 -6.60 2.37
C SER A 68 6.62 -6.11 0.94
N GLU A 69 5.84 -6.83 0.13
CA GLU A 69 5.46 -6.39 -1.22
C GLU A 69 4.58 -5.14 -1.20
N GLU A 70 3.63 -5.04 -0.27
CA GLU A 70 2.78 -3.86 -0.10
C GLU A 70 3.57 -2.65 0.41
N ARG A 71 4.47 -2.87 1.37
CA ARG A 71 5.39 -1.82 1.83
C ARG A 71 6.29 -1.33 0.69
N LEU A 72 6.81 -2.25 -0.13
CA LEU A 72 7.59 -1.90 -1.31
C LEU A 72 6.75 -1.11 -2.31
N HIS A 73 5.54 -1.55 -2.60
CA HIS A 73 4.67 -0.83 -3.54
C HIS A 73 4.27 0.54 -3.01
N ALA A 74 3.95 0.66 -1.73
CA ALA A 74 3.70 1.94 -1.07
C ALA A 74 4.92 2.87 -1.17
N ALA A 75 6.13 2.34 -0.94
CA ALA A 75 7.37 3.09 -1.10
C ALA A 75 7.55 3.55 -2.55
N LEU A 76 7.30 2.68 -3.54
CA LEU A 76 7.34 3.06 -4.96
C LEU A 76 6.32 4.16 -5.28
N LEU A 77 5.07 4.04 -4.83
CA LEU A 77 4.04 5.07 -5.02
C LEU A 77 4.41 6.40 -4.36
N TYR A 78 5.08 6.35 -3.21
CA TYR A 78 5.53 7.52 -2.48
C TYR A 78 6.75 8.20 -3.12
N THR A 79 7.67 7.42 -3.71
CA THR A 79 8.90 7.92 -4.32
C THR A 79 8.75 8.31 -5.79
N VAL A 80 7.73 7.81 -6.50
CA VAL A 80 7.40 8.33 -7.83
C VAL A 80 7.17 9.82 -7.65
N PRO A 81 7.98 10.69 -8.30
CA PRO A 81 7.81 12.13 -8.18
C PRO A 81 6.38 12.39 -8.55
N ARG A 82 5.61 12.94 -7.60
CA ARG A 82 4.29 13.46 -7.92
C ARG A 82 4.52 14.33 -9.14
N THR A 83 3.91 14.02 -10.28
CA THR A 83 3.69 15.05 -11.28
C THR A 83 2.74 16.02 -10.58
N GLN A 84 3.34 17.00 -9.89
CA GLN A 84 2.68 17.92 -9.00
C GLN A 84 2.02 18.99 -9.87
N GLY A 85 0.70 18.98 -9.92
CA GLY A 85 0.00 20.25 -9.75
C GLY A 85 0.02 20.57 -8.24
N PRO A 86 0.44 21.76 -7.80
CA PRO A 86 0.27 22.18 -6.41
C PRO A 86 -1.22 22.12 -6.02
N PRO A 87 -1.56 22.01 -4.72
CA PRO A 87 -2.94 22.20 -4.29
C PRO A 87 -3.37 23.62 -4.67
N ALA A 88 -4.20 23.74 -5.72
CA ALA A 88 -4.91 24.98 -5.99
C ALA A 88 -5.67 25.34 -4.71
N GLN A 89 -5.30 26.48 -4.15
CA GLN A 89 -5.65 26.89 -2.81
C GLN A 89 -7.16 27.09 -2.68
N ALA A 90 -7.74 26.63 -1.57
CA ALA A 90 -9.04 27.09 -1.14
C ALA A 90 -8.92 28.55 -0.69
N GLY A 91 -9.66 29.45 -1.33
CA GLY A 91 -9.85 30.82 -0.89
C GLY A 91 -11.13 31.41 -1.49
N PRO A 92 -11.92 32.16 -0.72
CA PRO A 92 -12.46 33.43 -1.17
C PRO A 92 -11.47 34.58 -0.91
#